data_AF-A0A5A9ZDL9-F1
#
_entry.id   AF-A0A5A9ZDL9-F1
#
_cell.length_a   1.000
_cell.length_b   1.000
_cell.length_c   1.000
_cell.angle_alpha   90.00
_cell.angle_beta   90.00
_cell.angle_gamma   90.00
#
_symmetry.space_group_name_H-M   'P 1'
#
loop_
_entity.id
_entity.type
_entity.pdbx_description
1 polymer ?
#
loop_
_entity_poly.entity_id
_entity_poly.type
_entity_poly.pdbx_seq_one_letter_code
_entity_poly.pdbx_strand_id
1 'polypeptide(L)' 'MSDNKRPLETNSSAEHVEKHLQELEKADYELFYYSQEQSFSADELARLINEERLNELLAQSDDFLASLGSELKDFDE' A
#
# COMPACT_ATOMS: atom_id res chain seq x y z
N MET A 1 39.04 21.82 49.32
CA MET A 1 38.27 20.55 49.32
C MET A 1 38.20 20.10 47.88
N SER A 2 38.70 18.90 47.60
CA SER A 2 38.90 18.40 46.24
C SER A 2 37.58 18.19 45.52
N ASP A 3 37.42 18.75 44.32
CA ASP A 3 36.30 18.52 43.41
C ASP A 3 36.34 17.07 42.92
N ASN A 4 35.74 16.17 43.70
CA ASN A 4 35.62 14.76 43.36
C ASN A 4 34.41 14.55 42.43
N LYS A 5 34.42 15.21 41.27
CA LYS A 5 33.45 14.92 40.20
C LYS A 5 33.87 13.61 39.55
N ARG A 6 33.27 12.51 40.01
CA ARG A 6 33.35 11.21 39.35
C ARG A 6 33.05 11.39 37.86
N PRO A 7 33.84 10.79 36.94
CA PRO A 7 33.52 10.84 35.52
C PRO A 7 32.11 10.29 35.36
N LEU A 8 31.24 11.07 34.73
CA LEU A 8 29.88 10.65 34.42
C LEU A 8 30.04 9.43 33.50
N GLU A 9 29.72 8.24 34.00
CA GLU A 9 29.82 7.03 33.19
C GLU A 9 28.93 7.21 31.97
N THR A 10 29.53 7.15 30.78
CA THR A 10 28.90 7.25 29.45
C THR A 10 27.98 6.06 29.12
N ASN A 11 27.51 5.36 30.15
CA ASN A 11 26.60 4.22 30.11
C ASN A 11 25.28 4.56 30.85
N SER A 12 25.01 5.85 31.09
CA SER A 12 23.80 6.28 31.78
C SER A 12 22.58 6.05 30.90
N SER A 13 21.58 5.33 31.43
CA SER A 13 20.34 5.01 30.70
C SER A 13 19.64 6.25 30.15
N ALA A 14 19.81 7.41 30.79
CA ALA A 14 19.27 8.68 30.33
C ALA A 14 19.88 9.13 28.98
N GLU A 15 21.19 8.97 28.79
CA GLU A 15 21.89 9.30 27.55
C GLU A 15 21.47 8.36 26.40
N HIS A 16 21.19 7.11 26.73
CA HIS A 16 20.69 6.12 25.78
C HIS A 16 19.26 6.41 25.33
N VAL A 17 18.40 6.83 26.26
CA VAL A 17 17.02 7.26 25.98
C VAL A 17 17.03 8.53 25.14
N GLU A 18 17.85 9.52 25.49
CA GLU A 18 18.00 10.77 24.73
C GLU A 18 18.41 10.49 23.28
N LYS A 19 19.43 9.65 23.09
CA LYS A 19 19.90 9.26 21.75
C LYS A 19 18.81 8.54 20.95
N HIS A 20 18.08 7.63 21.60
CA HIS A 20 16.98 6.91 20.95
C HIS A 20 15.85 7.86 20.54
N LEU A 21 15.47 8.80 21.41
CA LEU A 21 14.45 9.80 21.09
C LEU A 21 14.88 10.73 19.95
N GLN A 22 16.16 11.13 19.89
CA GLN A 22 16.70 11.90 18.77
C GLN A 22 16.74 11.10 17.46
N GLU A 23 16.98 9.80 17.51
CA GLU A 23 16.87 8.92 16.34
C GLU A 23 15.42 8.77 15.89
N LEU A 24 14.47 8.71 16.83
CA LEU A 24 13.05 8.66 16.52
C LEU A 24 12.55 9.96 15.91
N GLU A 25 13.05 11.11 16.37
CA GLU A 25 12.70 12.44 15.85
C GLU A 25 13.30 12.71 14.45
N LYS A 26 14.45 12.10 14.14
CA LYS A 26 15.07 12.17 12.81
C LYS A 26 14.47 11.20 11.80
N ALA A 27 13.84 10.14 12.28
CA ALA A 27 13.18 9.16 11.43
C ALA A 27 11.78 9.67 11.08
N ASP A 28 11.58 9.94 9.79
CA ASP A 28 10.30 10.32 9.21
C ASP A 28 9.35 9.09 9.19
N TYR A 29 8.93 8.62 10.36
CA TYR A 29 8.01 7.48 10.49
C TYR A 29 6.68 7.75 9.79
N GLU A 30 6.25 9.00 9.73
CA GLU A 30 5.04 9.38 9.01
C GLU A 30 5.12 9.02 7.51
N LEU A 31 6.31 9.07 6.89
CA LEU A 31 6.51 8.68 5.49
C LEU A 31 6.25 7.18 5.24
N PHE A 32 6.48 6.32 6.23
CA PHE A 32 6.15 4.90 6.15
C PHE A 32 4.67 4.61 6.35
N TYR A 33 3.95 5.48 7.08
CA TYR A 33 2.53 5.31 7.40
C TYR A 33 1.59 6.07 6.45
N TYR A 34 2.09 6.98 5.62
CA TYR A 34 1.36 7.43 4.43
C TYR A 34 1.29 6.29 3.44
N SER A 35 0.33 5.40 3.67
CA SER A 35 -0.19 4.43 2.72
C SER A 35 -0.76 5.20 1.53
N GLN A 36 0.14 5.68 0.67
CA GLN A 36 -0.22 5.85 -0.72
C GLN A 36 -0.73 4.48 -1.15
N GLU A 37 -1.95 4.43 -1.66
CA GLU A 37 -2.50 3.26 -2.34
C GLU A 37 -1.40 2.76 -3.29
N GLN A 38 -0.68 1.72 -2.89
CA GLN A 38 0.38 1.19 -3.73
C GLN A 38 -0.32 0.67 -4.96
N SER A 39 -0.08 1.35 -6.08
CA SER A 39 -0.57 0.89 -7.36
C SER A 39 0.09 -0.46 -7.62
N PHE A 40 -0.73 -1.50 -7.73
CA PHE A 40 -0.24 -2.82 -8.08
C PHE A 40 0.40 -2.78 -9.47
N SER A 41 1.53 -3.46 -9.61
CA SER A 41 2.10 -3.72 -10.92
C SER A 41 1.16 -4.60 -11.76
N ALA A 42 1.32 -4.57 -13.09
CA ALA A 42 0.55 -5.43 -13.98
C ALA A 42 0.74 -6.92 -13.63
N ASP A 43 1.94 -7.33 -13.23
CA ASP A 43 2.25 -8.71 -12.84
C ASP A 43 1.56 -9.12 -11.53
N GLU A 44 1.42 -8.20 -10.57
CA GLU A 44 0.69 -8.45 -9.31
C GLU A 44 -0.81 -8.48 -9.55
N LEU A 45 -1.33 -7.58 -10.39
CA LEU A 45 -2.72 -7.61 -10.82
C LEU A 45 -3.03 -8.91 -11.56
N ALA A 46 -2.17 -9.39 -12.45
CA ALA A 46 -2.36 -10.66 -13.15
C ALA A 46 -2.40 -11.87 -12.19
N ARG A 47 -1.71 -11.81 -11.05
CA ARG A 47 -1.78 -12.86 -10.01
C ARG A 47 -3.04 -12.78 -9.14
N LEU A 48 -3.58 -11.58 -8.95
CA LEU A 48 -4.79 -11.34 -8.15
C LEU A 48 -6.07 -11.51 -8.98
N ILE A 49 -6.02 -11.15 -10.25
CA ILE A 49 -7.13 -11.26 -11.18
C ILE A 49 -7.23 -12.72 -11.61
N ASN A 50 -8.40 -13.31 -11.34
CA ASN A 50 -8.74 -14.60 -11.92
C ASN A 50 -9.10 -14.38 -13.39
N GLU A 51 -8.13 -14.61 -14.28
CA GLU A 51 -8.28 -14.43 -15.73
C GLU A 51 -9.45 -15.24 -16.31
N GLU A 52 -9.66 -16.47 -15.84
CA GLU A 52 -10.77 -17.34 -16.29
C GLU A 52 -12.13 -16.68 -15.98
N ARG A 53 -12.33 -16.25 -14.74
CA ARG A 53 -13.55 -15.58 -14.32
C ARG A 53 -13.76 -14.23 -15.02
N LEU A 54 -12.68 -13.49 -15.28
CA LEU A 54 -12.75 -12.24 -16.03
C LEU A 54 -13.20 -12.49 -17.48
N ASN A 55 -12.61 -13.49 -18.13
CA ASN A 55 -12.95 -13.86 -19.51
C ASN A 55 -14.41 -14.34 -19.63
N GLU A 56 -14.90 -15.12 -18.66
CA GLU A 56 -16.31 -15.52 -18.60
C GLU A 56 -17.25 -14.30 -18.51
N LEU A 57 -16.91 -13.31 -17.67
CA LEU A 57 -17.73 -12.12 -17.50
C LEU A 57 -17.78 -11.27 -18.79
N LEU A 58 -16.63 -11.15 -19.48
CA LEU A 58 -16.54 -10.44 -20.75
C LEU A 58 -17.36 -11.13 -21.85
N ALA A 59 -17.28 -12.45 -21.97
CA ALA A 59 -18.08 -13.22 -22.93
C ALA A 59 -19.59 -13.07 -22.68
N GLN A 60 -20.03 -13.11 -21.41
CA GLN A 60 -21.43 -12.87 -21.04
C GLN A 60 -21.89 -11.46 -21.41
N SER A 61 -21.02 -10.47 -21.26
CA SER A 61 -21.30 -9.09 -21.67
C SER A 61 -21.47 -8.99 -23.19
N ASP A 62 -20.59 -9.62 -23.97
CA ASP A 62 -20.67 -9.61 -25.42
C ASP A 62 -21.96 -10.27 -25.93
N ASP A 63 -22.34 -11.41 -25.35
CA ASP A 63 -23.60 -12.10 -25.67
C ASP A 63 -24.83 -11.24 -25.35
N PHE A 64 -24.82 -10.55 -24.20
CA PHE A 64 -25.88 -9.62 -23.82
C PHE A 64 -25.97 -8.41 -24.78
N LEU A 65 -24.83 -7.84 -25.17
CA LEU A 65 -24.82 -6.73 -26.13
C LEU A 65 -25.28 -7.19 -27.52
N ALA A 66 -24.92 -8.41 -27.93
CA ALA A 66 -25.41 -9.01 -29.16
C ALA A 66 -26.93 -9.24 -29.14
N SER A 67 -27.48 -9.68 -28.00
CA SER A 67 -28.93 -9.87 -27.87
C SER A 67 -29.69 -8.55 -27.99
N LEU A 68 -29.21 -7.47 -27.36
CA LEU A 68 -29.80 -6.13 -27.50
C LEU A 68 -29.74 -5.62 -28.95
N GLY A 69 -28.62 -5.83 -29.63
CA GLY A 69 -28.46 -5.43 -31.03
C GLY A 69 -29.37 -6.21 -31.99
N SER A 70 -29.70 -7.46 -31.66
CA SER A 70 -30.69 -8.26 -32.39
C SER A 70 -32.10 -7.73 -32.13
N GLU A 71 -32.47 -7.53 -30.86
CA GLU A 71 -33.80 -7.04 -30.49
C GLU A 71 -34.09 -5.66 -31.10
N LEU A 72 -33.11 -4.75 -31.14
CA LEU A 72 -33.29 -3.42 -31.74
C LEU A 72 -33.47 -3.45 -33.26
N LYS A 73 -32.90 -4.43 -33.97
CA LYS A 73 -33.11 -4.57 -35.42
C LYS A 73 -34.53 -5.03 -35.75
N ASP A 74 -35.11 -5.86 -34.89
CA ASP A 74 -36.48 -6.35 -35.06
C ASP A 74 -37.54 -5.26 -34.82
N PHE A 75 -37.17 -4.08 -34.30
CA PHE A 75 -38.07 -2.93 -34.13
C PHE A 75 -38.13 -2.00 -35.36
N ASP A 76 -37.18 -2.09 -36.29
CA ASP A 76 -37.11 -1.23 -37.49
C ASP A 76 -37.86 -1.82 -38.71
N GLU A 77 -38.44 -3.03 -38.60
CA GLU A 77 -39.37 -3.65 -39.58
C GLU A 77 -40.85 -3.45 -39.19
#